data_AF-A0A254S9S6-F1
#
_entry.id   AF-A0A254S9S6-F1
#
_cell.length_a   1.000
_cell.length_b   1.000
_cell.length_c   1.000
_cell.angle_alpha   90.00
_cell.angle_beta   90.00
_cell.angle_gamma   90.00
#
_symmetry.space_group_name_H-M   'P 1'
#
loop_
_entity.id
_entity.type
_entity.pdbx_description
1 polymer ?
#
loop_
_entity_poly.entity_id
_entity_poly.type
_entity_poly.pdbx_seq_one_letter_code
_entity_poly.pdbx_strand_id
1 'polypeptide(L)'
;MKIKNGFVLRDVCGEQVIMGEGIGALDFGRLLCLNETAAWLWKQAEQQGDFTVESLAQALCNEYDVSEEQARVDVATIVGEWQKVNVLE
;
A
#
# COMPACT_ATOMS: atom_id res chain seq x y z
N MET A 1 -1.89 2.69 11.61
CA MET A 1 -2.44 3.23 10.35
C MET A 1 -3.23 2.13 9.72
N LYS A 2 -4.30 2.46 9.00
CA LYS A 2 -5.14 1.47 8.32
C LYS A 2 -5.54 1.96 6.93
N ILE A 3 -5.70 1.04 5.98
CA ILE A 3 -6.24 1.39 4.66
C ILE A 3 -7.73 1.74 4.83
N LYS A 4 -8.13 2.88 4.27
CA LYS A 4 -9.52 3.32 4.31
C LYS A 4 -10.43 2.31 3.63
N ASN A 5 -11.64 2.16 4.18
CA ASN A 5 -12.66 1.37 3.51
C ASN A 5 -13.05 1.99 2.16
N GLY A 6 -13.27 1.13 1.16
CA GLY A 6 -13.58 1.57 -0.19
C GLY A 6 -12.37 1.85 -1.06
N PHE A 7 -11.18 1.34 -0.71
CA PHE A 7 -10.05 1.24 -1.63
C PHE A 7 -9.72 -0.22 -1.86
N VAL A 8 -9.62 -0.62 -3.12
CA VAL A 8 -9.34 -2.00 -3.50
C VAL A 8 -8.22 -2.06 -4.52
N LEU A 9 -7.37 -3.07 -4.40
CA LEU A 9 -6.37 -3.39 -5.40
C LEU A 9 -7.00 -4.26 -6.50
N ARG A 10 -6.89 -3.83 -7.76
CA ARG A 10 -7.37 -4.54 -8.95
C ARG A 10 -6.23 -4.78 -9.92
N ASP A 11 -6.30 -5.90 -10.64
CA ASP A 11 -5.45 -6.13 -11.80
C ASP A 11 -6.15 -5.58 -13.05
N VAL A 12 -5.47 -4.70 -13.79
CA VAL A 12 -5.97 -4.13 -15.04
C VAL A 12 -4.86 -4.28 -16.09
N CYS A 13 -5.08 -5.15 -17.08
CA CYS A 13 -4.10 -5.42 -18.14
C CYS A 13 -2.70 -5.85 -17.63
N GLY A 14 -2.62 -6.53 -16.49
CA GLY A 14 -1.35 -6.93 -15.87
C GLY A 14 -0.68 -5.85 -15.01
N GLU A 15 -1.33 -4.69 -14.85
CA GLU A 15 -0.92 -3.64 -13.91
C GLU A 15 -1.75 -3.73 -12.62
N GLN A 16 -1.09 -3.60 -11.47
CA GLN A 16 -1.76 -3.59 -10.17
C GLN A 16 -2.17 -2.13 -9.84
N VAL A 17 -3.47 -1.87 -9.76
CA VAL A 17 -4.01 -0.51 -9.62
C VAL A 17 -4.93 -0.40 -8.41
N ILE A 18 -4.72 0.62 -7.57
CA ILE A 18 -5.65 0.93 -6.47
C ILE A 18 -6.80 1.76 -7.03
N MET A 19 -8.03 1.30 -6.79
CA MET A 19 -9.27 1.96 -7.18
C MET A 19 -10.11 2.30 -5.96
N GLY A 20 -10.67 3.51 -5.93
CA GLY A 20 -11.72 3.88 -4.99
C GLY A 20 -13.05 3.28 -5.41
N GLU A 21 -13.76 2.62 -4.49
CA GLU A 21 -15.13 2.13 -4.62
C GLU A 21 -16.04 2.87 -3.61
N GLY A 22 -17.30 3.09 -3.98
CA GLY A 22 -18.28 3.76 -3.11
C GLY A 22 -17.91 5.21 -2.78
N ILE A 23 -17.90 5.57 -1.49
CA ILE A 23 -17.55 6.92 -1.03
C ILE A 23 -16.07 7.24 -1.34
N GLY A 24 -15.19 6.23 -1.29
CA GLY A 24 -13.78 6.38 -1.66
C GLY A 24 -13.59 6.81 -3.12
N ALA A 25 -14.49 6.41 -4.02
CA ALA A 25 -14.45 6.80 -5.44
C ALA A 25 -14.74 8.30 -5.67
N LEU A 26 -15.50 8.95 -4.78
CA LEU A 26 -15.87 10.36 -4.93
C LEU A 26 -14.68 11.30 -4.68
N ASP A 27 -13.77 10.90 -3.79
CA ASP A 27 -12.54 11.64 -3.48
C ASP A 27 -11.34 11.20 -4.34
N PHE A 28 -11.40 10.01 -4.96
CA PHE A 28 -10.27 9.40 -5.64
C PHE A 28 -10.31 9.54 -7.15
N GLY A 29 -10.02 10.76 -7.63
CA GLY A 29 -9.81 11.04 -9.06
C GLY A 29 -8.44 10.62 -9.60
N ARG A 30 -7.61 9.92 -8.83
CA ARG A 30 -6.24 9.54 -9.21
C ARG A 30 -6.07 8.02 -9.13
N LEU A 31 -5.60 7.40 -10.21
CA LEU A 31 -5.20 5.99 -10.18
C LEU A 31 -3.78 5.90 -9.60
N LEU A 32 -3.57 4.99 -8.65
CA LEU A 32 -2.23 4.60 -8.21
C LEU A 32 -1.86 3.29 -8.90
N CYS A 33 -0.94 3.37 -9.85
CA CYS A 33 -0.31 2.18 -10.42
C CYS A 33 0.82 1.74 -9.49
N LEU A 34 0.76 0.50 -9.03
CA LEU A 34 1.75 -0.12 -8.17
C LEU A 34 2.61 -1.07 -8.99
N ASN A 35 3.91 -1.07 -8.72
CA ASN A 35 4.76 -2.19 -9.13
C ASN A 35 4.46 -3.42 -8.26
N GLU A 36 5.05 -4.57 -8.61
CA GLU A 36 4.77 -5.85 -7.94
C GLU A 36 5.03 -5.80 -6.43
N THR A 37 6.16 -5.20 -6.00
CA THR A 37 6.52 -5.08 -4.58
C THR A 37 5.54 -4.17 -3.82
N ALA A 38 5.14 -3.04 -4.42
CA ALA A 38 4.19 -2.12 -3.83
C ALA A 38 2.79 -2.73 -3.72
N ALA A 39 2.37 -3.51 -4.72
CA ALA A 39 1.12 -4.25 -4.72
C ALA A 39 1.12 -5.35 -3.65
N TRP A 40 2.25 -6.03 -3.46
CA TRP A 40 2.42 -7.00 -2.37
C TRP A 40 2.35 -6.32 -1.00
N LEU A 41 3.04 -5.19 -0.80
CA LEU A 41 2.99 -4.40 0.44
C LEU A 41 1.57 -3.93 0.78
N TRP A 42 0.81 -3.49 -0.23
CA TRP A 42 -0.60 -3.13 -0.05
C TRP A 42 -1.42 -4.32 0.48
N LYS A 43 -1.25 -5.51 -0.10
CA LYS A 43 -1.94 -6.72 0.37
C LYS A 43 -1.55 -7.09 1.81
N GLN A 44 -0.28 -6.90 2.19
CA GLN A 44 0.17 -7.11 3.57
C GLN A 44 -0.50 -6.11 4.53
N ALA A 45 -0.59 -4.84 4.14
CA ALA A 45 -1.27 -3.82 4.92
C ALA A 45 -2.77 -4.13 5.10
N GLU A 46 -3.46 -4.58 4.05
CA GLU A 46 -4.87 -5.03 4.14
C GLU A 46 -5.02 -6.23 5.08
N GLN A 47 -4.12 -7.22 5.00
CA GLN A 47 -4.17 -8.42 5.83
C GLN A 47 -3.90 -8.14 7.32
N GLN A 48 -2.98 -7.22 7.61
CA GLN A 48 -2.69 -6.78 8.98
C GLN A 48 -3.82 -5.91 9.55
N GLY A 49 -4.56 -5.20 8.70
CA GLY A 49 -5.57 -4.23 9.09
C GLY A 49 -4.92 -2.98 9.66
N ASP A 50 -4.64 -2.99 10.97
CA ASP A 50 -3.88 -1.93 11.64
C ASP A 50 -2.39 -2.23 11.56
N PHE A 51 -1.66 -1.43 10.78
CA PHE A 51 -0.24 -1.63 10.51
C PHE A 51 0.63 -0.43 10.90
N THR A 52 1.93 -0.70 10.98
CA THR A 52 3.00 0.30 11.19
C THR A 52 4.07 0.14 10.11
N VAL A 53 4.89 1.18 9.92
CA VAL A 53 6.06 1.12 9.03
C VAL A 53 6.98 -0.05 9.42
N GLU A 54 7.20 -0.26 10.72
CA GLU A 54 8.07 -1.34 11.20
C GLU A 54 7.50 -2.72 10.91
N SER A 55 6.18 -2.91 11.06
CA SER A 55 5.55 -4.20 10.78
C SER A 55 5.60 -4.56 9.29
N LEU A 56 5.38 -3.59 8.41
CA LEU A 56 5.49 -3.78 6.97
C LEU A 56 6.95 -3.95 6.51
N ALA A 57 7.89 -3.21 7.11
CA ALA A 57 9.32 -3.38 6.82
C ALA A 57 9.81 -4.77 7.21
N GLN A 58 9.38 -5.28 8.36
CA GLN A 58 9.67 -6.66 8.77
C GLN A 58 9.08 -7.68 7.78
N ALA A 59 7.84 -7.47 7.32
CA ALA A 59 7.24 -8.32 6.30
C ALA A 59 8.06 -8.30 5.00
N LEU A 60 8.51 -7.12 4.57
CA LEU A 60 9.33 -6.95 3.38
C LEU A 60 10.68 -7.69 3.50
N CYS A 61 11.36 -7.58 4.63
CA CYS A 61 12.61 -8.33 4.89
C CYS A 61 12.41 -9.84 4.98
N ASN A 62 11.22 -10.32 5.35
CA ASN A 62 10.92 -11.74 5.42
C ASN A 62 10.66 -12.34 4.03
N GLU A 63 10.06 -11.58 3.13
CA GLU A 63 9.71 -12.01 1.77
C GLU A 63 10.86 -11.77 0.77
N TYR A 64 11.59 -10.66 0.94
CA TYR A 64 12.63 -10.21 0.04
C TYR A 64 13.98 -10.10 0.77
N ASP A 65 15.07 -10.40 0.05
CA ASP A 65 16.43 -10.28 0.56
C ASP A 65 16.87 -8.80 0.56
N VAL A 66 16.32 -8.04 1.50
CA VAL A 66 16.60 -6.61 1.71
C VAL A 66 16.96 -6.35 3.16
N SER A 67 17.87 -5.39 3.39
CA SER A 67 18.24 -5.00 4.75
C SER A 67 17.08 -4.28 5.45
N GLU A 68 17.04 -4.38 6.78
CA GLU A 68 16.02 -3.70 7.58
C GLU A 68 16.02 -2.19 7.36
N GLU A 69 17.22 -1.60 7.23
CA GLU A 69 17.38 -0.18 6.96
C GLU A 69 16.75 0.23 5.62
N GLN A 70 17.02 -0.55 4.56
CA GLN A 70 16.45 -0.31 3.23
C GLN A 70 14.94 -0.50 3.24
N ALA A 71 14.46 -1.59 3.84
CA ALA A 71 13.04 -1.88 3.94
C ALA A 71 12.27 -0.79 4.69
N ARG A 72 12.82 -0.27 5.81
CA ARG A 72 12.22 0.84 6.56
C ARG A 72 12.09 2.10 5.69
N VAL A 73 13.12 2.44 4.91
CA VAL A 73 13.11 3.61 4.02
C VAL A 73 12.08 3.45 2.90
N ASP A 74 12.04 2.28 2.26
CA ASP A 74 11.11 2.01 1.17
C ASP A 74 9.66 1.99 1.65
N VAL A 75 9.40 1.34 2.78
CA VAL A 75 8.07 1.30 3.41
C VAL A 75 7.65 2.69 3.89
N ALA A 76 8.54 3.47 4.51
CA ALA A 76 8.21 4.83 4.92
C ALA A 76 7.85 5.72 3.71
N THR A 77 8.55 5.53 2.59
CA THR A 77 8.31 6.28 1.35
C THR A 77 6.94 5.96 0.77
N ILE A 78 6.61 4.67 0.60
CA ILE A 78 5.31 4.27 0.02
C ILE A 78 4.14 4.62 0.93
N VAL A 79 4.29 4.46 2.26
CA VAL A 79 3.27 4.87 3.23
C VAL A 79 3.07 6.39 3.17
N GLY A 80 4.13 7.16 2.97
CA GLY A 80 4.04 8.61 2.74
C GLY A 80 3.23 8.95 1.48
N GLU A 81 3.40 8.21 0.39
CA GLU A 81 2.58 8.39 -0.82
C GLU A 81 1.10 8.05 -0.55
N TRP A 82 0.82 6.96 0.18
CA TRP A 82 -0.53 6.59 0.59
C TRP A 82 -1.21 7.65 1.48
N GLN A 83 -0.44 8.35 2.33
CA GLN A 83 -0.96 9.49 3.10
C GLN A 83 -1.28 10.69 2.19
N LYS A 84 -0.38 11.04 1.25
CA LYS A 84 -0.58 12.17 0.33
C LYS A 84 -1.82 12.03 -0.54
N VAL A 85 -2.11 10.81 -0.96
CA VAL A 85 -3.30 10.47 -1.75
C VAL A 85 -4.52 10.14 -0.88
N ASN A 86 -4.40 10.29 0.45
CA ASN A 86 -5.50 10.20 1.40
C ASN A 86 -6.21 8.83 1.45
N VAL A 87 -5.47 7.73 1.22
CA VAL A 87 -6.02 6.35 1.26
C VAL A 87 -5.84 5.65 2.60
N LEU A 88 -5.22 6.31 3.59
CA LEU A 88 -5.02 5.80 4.95
C LEU A 88 -5.87 6.57 5.98
N GLU A 89 -6.34 5.87 7.01
CA GLU A 89 -6.97 6.38 8.24
C GLU A 89 -6.17 6.07 9.51
#